data_AF-A0A357FVF9-F1
#
_entry.id   AF-A0A357FVF9-F1
#
_cell.length_a   1.000
_cell.length_b   1.000
_cell.length_c   1.000
_cell.angle_alpha   90.00
_cell.angle_beta   90.00
_cell.angle_gamma   90.00
#
_symmetry.space_group_name_H-M   'P 1'
#
loop_
_entity.id
_entity.type
_entity.pdbx_description
1 polymer ?
#
loop_
_entity_poly.entity_id
_entity_poly.type
_entity_poly.pdbx_seq_one_letter_code
_entity_poly.pdbx_strand_id
1 'polypeptide(L)'
;MIASNQSRIRSSLSDPDWMAVRLLNDMAFEGHPYAFNSGGTLSTLQSITSIDLENFVKFRLGKNNVIVGVAGDITPEDLGAALDLMFG
;
A
#
# COMPACT_ATOMS: atom_id res chain seq x y z
N MET A 1 -12.74 -4.11 5.84
CA MET A 1 -11.50 -3.32 5.60
C MET A 1 -11.71 -1.82 5.81
N ILE A 2 -12.68 -1.16 5.15
CA ILE A 2 -12.96 0.28 5.33
C ILE A 2 -13.23 0.63 6.81
N ALA A 3 -14.14 -0.10 7.47
CA ALA A 3 -14.47 0.14 8.88
C ALA A 3 -13.27 -0.04 9.83
N SER A 4 -12.41 -1.02 9.57
CA SER A 4 -11.19 -1.25 10.35
C SER A 4 -10.21 -0.08 10.23
N ASN A 5 -10.01 0.46 9.03
CA ASN A 5 -9.18 1.64 8.81
C ASN A 5 -9.78 2.90 9.46
N GLN A 6 -11.10 3.09 9.37
CA GLN A 6 -11.76 4.21 10.05
C GLN A 6 -11.59 4.13 11.57
N SER A 7 -11.76 2.95 12.16
CA SER A 7 -11.54 2.74 13.60
C SER A 7 -10.12 3.08 14.00
N ARG A 8 -9.12 2.56 13.27
CA ARG A 8 -7.70 2.86 13.51
C ARG A 8 -7.39 4.35 13.40
N ILE A 9 -7.90 5.04 12.37
CA ILE A 9 -7.68 6.48 12.19
C ILE A 9 -8.33 7.27 13.33
N ARG A 10 -9.57 6.96 13.70
CA ARG A 10 -10.25 7.63 14.82
C ARG A 10 -9.51 7.45 16.15
N SER A 11 -8.99 6.25 16.40
CA SER A 11 -8.13 6.02 17.56
C SER A 11 -6.84 6.83 17.48
N SER A 12 -6.20 6.90 16.30
CA SER A 12 -4.95 7.63 16.11
C SER A 12 -5.12 9.15 16.25
N LEU A 13 -6.32 9.67 15.99
CA LEU A 13 -6.65 11.09 16.20
C LEU A 13 -6.68 11.52 17.68
N SER A 14 -6.66 10.56 18.62
CA SER A 14 -6.49 10.88 20.05
C SER A 14 -5.02 10.91 20.49
N ASP A 15 -4.09 10.58 19.60
CA ASP A 15 -2.65 10.56 19.88
C ASP A 15 -1.97 11.82 19.29
N PRO A 16 -1.47 12.73 20.12
CA PRO A 16 -0.84 13.98 19.66
C PRO A 16 0.46 13.74 18.89
N ASP A 17 1.22 12.70 19.19
CA ASP A 17 2.48 12.40 18.50
C ASP A 17 2.19 11.92 17.07
N TRP A 18 1.15 11.09 16.91
CA TRP A 18 0.67 10.67 15.61
C TRP A 18 0.21 11.87 14.77
N MET A 19 -0.54 12.81 15.39
CA MET A 19 -0.98 14.03 14.72
C MET A 19 0.18 14.94 14.32
N ALA A 20 1.19 15.11 15.18
CA ALA A 20 2.36 15.92 14.89
C ALA A 20 3.15 15.38 13.69
N VAL A 21 3.43 14.07 13.66
CA VAL A 21 4.09 13.42 12.53
C VAL A 21 3.25 13.53 11.26
N ARG A 22 1.92 13.43 11.38
CA ARG A 22 1.01 13.56 10.24
C ARG A 22 1.09 14.95 9.60
N LEU A 23 0.98 16.00 10.42
CA LEU A 23 1.09 17.39 9.96
C LEU A 23 2.48 17.69 9.39
N LEU A 24 3.53 17.20 10.04
CA LEU A 24 4.90 17.36 9.56
C LEU A 24 5.07 16.74 8.17
N ASN A 25 4.59 15.50 7.95
CA ASN A 25 4.67 14.85 6.64
C ASN A 25 3.85 15.57 5.58
N ASP A 26 2.66 16.08 5.93
CA ASP A 26 1.83 16.87 5.01
C ASP A 26 2.56 18.13 4.52
N MET A 27 3.28 18.81 5.41
CA MET A 27 4.06 20.01 5.05
C MET A 27 5.37 19.69 4.34
N ALA A 28 6.13 18.71 4.84
CA ALA A 28 7.46 18.38 4.33
C ALA A 28 7.42 17.76 2.93
N PHE A 29 6.33 17.08 2.59
CA PHE A 29 6.16 16.36 1.32
C PHE A 29 5.01 16.92 0.48
N GLU A 30 4.68 18.22 0.62
CA GLU A 30 3.61 18.84 -0.15
C GLU A 30 3.75 18.56 -1.66
N GLY A 31 2.66 18.10 -2.29
CA GLY A 31 2.65 17.69 -3.69
C GLY A 31 3.31 16.33 -4.01
N HIS A 32 3.86 15.63 -3.02
CA HIS A 32 4.50 14.31 -3.17
C HIS A 32 3.66 13.20 -2.51
N PRO A 33 3.63 11.95 -3.04
CA PRO A 33 2.87 10.86 -2.45
C PRO A 33 3.18 10.52 -0.98
N TYR A 34 4.36 10.92 -0.47
CA TYR A 34 4.73 10.74 0.94
C TYR A 34 3.99 11.67 1.90
N ALA A 35 3.37 12.74 1.38
CA ALA A 35 2.40 13.47 2.17
C ALA A 35 1.21 12.58 2.48
N PHE A 36 0.83 11.58 1.68
CA PHE A 36 -0.44 10.86 1.89
C PHE A 36 -0.42 9.89 3.08
N ASN A 37 -1.54 9.81 3.79
CA ASN A 37 -1.74 8.76 4.80
C ASN A 37 -2.00 7.44 4.08
N SER A 38 -1.14 6.45 4.27
CA SER A 38 -1.28 5.11 3.68
C SER A 38 -2.59 4.41 4.07
N GLY A 39 -3.17 4.78 5.21
CA GLY A 39 -4.50 4.32 5.65
C GLY A 39 -5.69 5.02 5.01
N GLY A 40 -5.46 6.01 4.14
CA GLY A 40 -6.48 6.92 3.63
C GLY A 40 -6.90 7.98 4.65
N THR A 41 -8.00 8.68 4.35
CA THR A 41 -8.58 9.70 5.23
C THR A 41 -10.03 9.35 5.55
N LEU A 42 -10.57 9.88 6.65
CA LEU A 42 -11.99 9.65 6.98
C LEU A 42 -12.94 10.17 5.90
N SER A 43 -12.55 11.21 5.15
CA SER A 43 -13.34 11.79 4.06
C SER A 43 -13.25 10.98 2.76
N THR A 44 -12.11 10.37 2.44
CA THR A 44 -11.92 9.65 1.17
C THR A 44 -12.16 8.15 1.26
N LEU A 45 -12.06 7.53 2.45
CA LEU A 45 -12.19 6.07 2.57
C LEU A 45 -13.56 5.54 2.13
N GLN A 46 -14.62 6.32 2.28
CA GLN A 46 -15.98 5.91 1.89
C GLN A 46 -16.22 6.01 0.38
N SER A 47 -15.40 6.77 -0.35
CA SER A 47 -15.55 6.92 -1.80
C SER A 47 -14.88 5.81 -2.60
N ILE A 48 -14.11 4.93 -1.95
CA ILE A 48 -13.44 3.81 -2.62
C ILE A 48 -14.47 2.74 -2.96
N THR A 49 -14.57 2.43 -4.26
CA THR A 49 -15.47 1.40 -4.80
C THR A 49 -14.73 0.09 -5.07
N SER A 50 -15.47 -1.00 -5.31
CA SER A 50 -14.88 -2.27 -5.76
C SER A 50 -14.16 -2.13 -7.11
N ILE A 51 -14.70 -1.30 -8.01
CA ILE A 51 -14.13 -1.04 -9.33
C ILE A 51 -12.77 -0.35 -9.21
N ASP A 52 -12.62 0.57 -8.25
CA ASP A 52 -11.32 1.22 -7.99
C ASP A 52 -10.27 0.20 -7.55
N LEU A 53 -10.65 -0.77 -6.73
CA LEU A 53 -9.74 -1.83 -6.27
C LEU A 53 -9.36 -2.78 -7.42
N GLU A 54 -10.33 -3.19 -8.23
CA GLU A 54 -10.06 -4.02 -9.41
C GLU A 54 -9.11 -3.32 -10.39
N ASN A 55 -9.35 -2.04 -10.66
CA ASN A 55 -8.49 -1.23 -11.51
C ASN A 55 -7.10 -1.07 -10.90
N PHE A 56 -7.01 -0.82 -9.59
CA PHE A 56 -5.73 -0.73 -8.90
C PHE A 56 -4.89 -2.00 -9.08
N VAL A 57 -5.49 -3.19 -8.86
CA VAL A 57 -4.80 -4.48 -9.05
C VAL A 57 -4.33 -4.62 -10.50
N LYS A 58 -5.22 -4.38 -11.46
CA LYS A 58 -4.90 -4.50 -12.90
C LYS A 58 -3.74 -3.59 -13.33
N PHE A 59 -3.66 -2.37 -12.82
CA PHE A 59 -2.67 -1.39 -13.27
C PHE A 59 -1.39 -1.33 -12.42
N ARG A 60 -1.44 -1.74 -11.14
CA ARG A 60 -0.30 -1.62 -10.22
C ARG A 60 0.35 -2.93 -9.86
N LEU A 61 -0.38 -4.05 -9.90
CA LEU A 61 0.13 -5.38 -9.52
C LEU A 61 0.35 -6.29 -10.75
N GLY A 62 0.82 -5.71 -11.86
CA GLY A 62 1.16 -6.46 -13.08
C GLY A 62 2.58 -7.03 -13.05
N LYS A 63 2.83 -8.10 -13.83
CA LYS A 63 4.16 -8.73 -13.98
C LYS A 63 5.28 -7.72 -14.32
N ASN A 64 4.95 -6.67 -15.05
CA ASN A 64 5.86 -5.60 -15.45
C ASN A 64 6.23 -4.62 -14.32
N ASN A 65 5.63 -4.73 -13.14
CA ASN A 65 5.85 -3.83 -12.01
C ASN A 65 6.17 -4.58 -10.69
N VAL A 66 6.27 -5.92 -10.73
CA VAL A 66 6.60 -6.76 -9.57
C VAL A 66 8.07 -7.13 -9.61
N ILE A 67 8.74 -7.01 -8.46
CA ILE A 67 10.10 -7.49 -8.23
C ILE A 67 10.02 -8.60 -7.19
N VAL A 68 10.61 -9.76 -7.51
CA VAL A 68 10.65 -10.90 -6.59
C VAL A 68 12.08 -11.07 -6.06
N GLY A 69 12.25 -11.01 -4.75
CA GLY A 69 13.51 -11.30 -4.06
C GLY A 69 13.44 -12.64 -3.35
N VAL A 70 14.42 -13.51 -3.59
CA VAL A 70 14.55 -14.82 -2.94
C VAL A 70 15.97 -14.96 -2.39
N ALA A 71 16.09 -15.46 -1.16
CA ALA A 71 17.36 -15.70 -0.50
C ALA A 71 17.33 -17.04 0.24
N GLY A 72 18.41 -17.82 0.12
CA GLY A 72 18.52 -19.16 0.71
C GLY A 72 19.38 -20.08 -0.16
N ASP A 73 19.32 -21.37 0.16
CA ASP A 73 19.95 -22.44 -0.62
C ASP A 73 19.07 -22.78 -1.84
N ILE A 74 19.19 -22.00 -2.90
CA ILE A 74 18.43 -22.18 -4.14
C ILE A 74 19.28 -21.75 -5.34
N THR A 75 19.15 -22.49 -6.44
CA THR A 75 19.83 -22.16 -7.70
C THR A 75 18.95 -21.20 -8.54
N PRO A 76 19.55 -20.38 -9.41
CA PRO A 76 18.79 -19.56 -10.36
C PRO A 76 17.84 -20.37 -11.25
N GLU A 77 18.23 -21.59 -11.62
CA GLU A 77 17.47 -22.48 -12.50
C GLU A 77 16.20 -23.00 -11.82
N ASP A 78 16.33 -23.48 -10.57
CA ASP A 78 15.20 -23.96 -9.77
C ASP A 78 14.22 -22.81 -9.47
N LEU A 79 14.77 -21.62 -9.18
CA LEU A 79 13.97 -20.43 -8.96
C LEU A 79 13.22 -20.01 -10.23
N GLY A 80 13.88 -20.01 -11.39
CA GLY A 80 13.27 -19.68 -12.67
C GLY A 80 12.05 -20.55 -12.98
N ALA A 81 12.21 -21.88 -12.87
CA ALA A 81 11.12 -22.82 -13.10
C ALA A 81 9.93 -22.62 -12.14
N ALA A 82 10.21 -22.34 -10.86
CA ALA A 82 9.16 -22.07 -9.88
C ALA A 82 8.40 -20.76 -10.18
N LEU A 83 9.12 -19.70 -10.57
CA LEU A 83 8.51 -18.43 -10.93
C LEU A 83 7.66 -18.55 -12.20
N ASP A 84 8.13 -19.31 -13.20
CA ASP A 84 7.34 -19.60 -14.41
C ASP A 84 6.09 -20.43 -14.10
N LEU A 85 6.14 -21.36 -13.14
CA LEU A 85 4.93 -22.08 -12.72
C LEU A 85 3.91 -21.17 -12.02
N MET A 86 4.37 -20.25 -11.16
CA MET A 86 3.49 -19.40 -10.35
C MET A 86 2.94 -18.21 -11.12
N PHE A 87 3.78 -17.64 -11.99
CA PHE A 87 3.47 -16.41 -12.69
C PHE A 87 3.30 -16.61 -14.20
N GLY A 88 3.92 -17.61 -14.83
CA GLY A 88 3.94 -17.86 -16.29
C GLY A 88 2.61 -17.69 -17.00
#